data_AF-A0A8W8I2N1-F1
#
_entry.id   AF-A0A8W8I2N1-F1
#
_cell.length_a   1.000
_cell.length_b   1.000
_cell.length_c   1.000
_cell.angle_alpha   90.00
_cell.angle_beta   90.00
_cell.angle_gamma   90.00
#
_symmetry.space_group_name_H-M   'P 1'
#
loop_
_entity.id
_entity.type
_entity.pdbx_description
1 polymer ?
#
loop_
_entity_poly.entity_id
_entity_poly.type
_entity_poly.pdbx_seq_one_letter_code
_entity_poly.pdbx_strand_id
1 'polypeptide(L)'
;MLKTLRLKCLLSLTQNGIYPHTYKSLKTQYLESHGFEQLVTFSNLKSLGIVTEQETGSQAGTPLNKVASGMAAMTRRSTFQSLCKKLSLIPKSDDIDLKTPTDMSYVFSGAYTPLSCRLVE
;
A
#
# COMPACT_ATOMS: atom_id res chain seq x y z
N MET A 1 -1.37 6.45 -17.88
CA MET A 1 -1.24 4.98 -17.77
C MET A 1 -0.34 4.54 -16.62
N LEU A 2 1.00 4.64 -16.73
CA LEU A 2 1.93 4.12 -15.70
C LEU A 2 1.77 4.77 -14.30
N LYS A 3 1.47 6.07 -14.23
CA LYS A 3 1.27 6.77 -12.95
C LYS A 3 0.09 6.18 -12.17
N THR A 4 -1.05 5.94 -12.83
CA THR A 4 -2.24 5.34 -12.23
C THR A 4 -1.98 3.92 -11.74
N LEU A 5 -1.23 3.13 -12.50
CA LEU A 5 -0.85 1.78 -12.11
C LEU A 5 0.08 1.79 -10.87
N ARG A 6 1.08 2.68 -10.86
CA ARG A 6 1.98 2.87 -9.71
C ARG A 6 1.24 3.26 -8.44
N LEU A 7 0.24 4.15 -8.54
CA LEU A 7 -0.59 4.53 -7.39
C LEU A 7 -1.42 3.35 -6.86
N LYS A 8 -1.99 2.52 -7.75
CA LYS A 8 -2.71 1.29 -7.32
C LYS A 8 -1.76 0.30 -6.62
N CYS A 9 -0.55 0.13 -7.15
CA CYS A 9 0.48 -0.71 -6.53
C CYS A 9 0.89 -0.17 -5.15
N LEU A 10 1.15 1.13 -5.06
CA LEU A 10 1.51 1.79 -3.80
C LEU A 10 0.39 1.67 -2.76
N LEU A 11 -0.86 1.84 -3.18
CA LEU A 11 -2.03 1.63 -2.31
C LEU A 11 -2.06 0.21 -1.75
N SER A 12 -1.92 -0.80 -2.62
CA SER A 12 -1.89 -2.21 -2.22
C SER A 12 -0.75 -2.49 -1.22
N LEU A 13 0.47 -2.05 -1.52
CA LEU A 13 1.64 -2.26 -0.67
C LEU A 13 1.52 -1.56 0.70
N THR A 14 0.92 -0.37 0.74
CA THR A 14 0.79 0.42 1.97
C THR A 14 -0.38 -0.03 2.84
N GLN A 15 -1.37 -0.76 2.29
CA GLN A 15 -2.58 -1.20 2.99
C GLN A 15 -2.67 -2.72 3.22
N ASN A 16 -1.64 -3.51 2.86
CA ASN A 16 -1.68 -4.98 2.87
C ASN A 16 -2.76 -5.55 1.93
N GLY A 17 -2.85 -5.00 0.72
CA GLY A 17 -3.84 -5.36 -0.29
C GLY A 17 -5.01 -4.38 -0.37
N ILE A 18 -5.80 -4.52 -1.42
CA ILE A 18 -6.99 -3.68 -1.69
C ILE A 18 -8.24 -4.52 -1.44
N TYR A 19 -9.27 -3.92 -0.82
CA TYR A 19 -10.56 -4.58 -0.64
C TYR A 19 -11.13 -5.11 -1.97
N PRO A 20 -11.68 -6.33 -2.02
CA PRO A 20 -12.12 -6.97 -3.27
C PRO A 20 -13.09 -6.13 -4.12
N HIS A 21 -14.06 -5.47 -3.47
CA HIS A 21 -14.99 -4.56 -4.15
C HIS A 21 -14.28 -3.40 -4.85
N THR A 22 -13.39 -2.72 -4.11
CA THR A 22 -12.63 -1.58 -4.63
C THR A 22 -11.63 -2.02 -5.69
N TYR A 23 -10.98 -3.16 -5.51
CA TYR A 23 -10.06 -3.73 -6.50
C TYR A 23 -10.78 -4.02 -7.82
N LYS A 24 -11.94 -4.68 -7.78
CA LYS A 24 -12.75 -4.96 -8.98
C LYS A 24 -13.14 -3.68 -9.71
N SER A 25 -13.68 -2.70 -8.98
CA SER A 25 -14.06 -1.39 -9.55
C SER A 25 -12.85 -0.68 -10.20
N LEU A 26 -11.75 -0.58 -9.46
CA LEU A 26 -10.50 0.04 -9.93
C LEU A 26 -9.89 -0.69 -11.14
N LYS A 27 -10.01 -2.02 -11.21
CA LYS A 27 -9.54 -2.81 -12.34
C LYS A 27 -10.42 -2.57 -13.57
N THR A 28 -11.73 -2.65 -13.42
CA THR A 28 -12.69 -2.41 -14.52
C THR A 28 -12.49 -1.03 -15.13
N GLN A 29 -12.49 0.03 -14.32
CA GLN A 29 -12.28 1.40 -14.81
C GLN A 29 -10.94 1.58 -15.54
N TYR A 30 -9.89 0.90 -15.07
CA TYR A 30 -8.57 0.96 -15.71
C TYR A 30 -8.56 0.23 -17.06
N LEU A 31 -9.19 -0.94 -17.15
CA LEU A 31 -9.28 -1.70 -18.41
C LEU A 31 -10.16 -0.99 -19.44
N GLU A 32 -11.26 -0.37 -19.01
CA GLU A 32 -12.12 0.44 -19.88
C GLU A 32 -11.38 1.66 -20.45
N SER A 33 -10.51 2.29 -19.65
CA SER A 33 -9.78 3.50 -20.06
C SER A 33 -8.49 3.22 -20.85
N HIS A 34 -7.90 2.03 -20.70
CA HIS A 34 -6.57 1.71 -21.24
C HIS A 34 -6.49 0.43 -22.08
N GLY A 35 -7.61 -0.25 -22.27
CA GLY A 35 -7.71 -1.49 -23.06
C GLY A 35 -7.50 -2.76 -22.24
N PHE A 36 -8.06 -3.86 -22.75
CA PHE A 36 -8.06 -5.17 -22.10
C PHE A 36 -6.72 -5.91 -22.18
N GLU A 37 -5.78 -5.46 -23.02
CA GLU A 37 -4.40 -5.99 -23.08
C GLU A 37 -3.69 -5.91 -21.73
N GLN A 38 -4.05 -4.91 -20.92
CA GLN A 38 -3.50 -4.71 -19.58
C GLN A 38 -3.90 -5.79 -18.58
N LEU A 39 -4.78 -6.73 -18.95
CA LEU A 39 -5.09 -7.89 -18.13
C LEU A 39 -3.84 -8.73 -17.82
N VAL A 40 -2.91 -8.86 -18.78
CA VAL A 40 -1.63 -9.54 -18.57
C VAL A 40 -0.77 -8.81 -17.53
N THR A 41 -0.74 -7.47 -17.59
CA THR A 41 -0.05 -6.64 -16.59
C THR A 41 -0.61 -6.88 -15.19
N PHE A 42 -1.94 -6.92 -15.03
CA PHE A 42 -2.56 -7.22 -13.74
C PHE A 42 -2.25 -8.64 -13.26
N SER A 43 -2.20 -9.62 -14.17
CA SER A 43 -1.82 -10.99 -13.83
C SER A 43 -0.39 -11.03 -13.28
N ASN A 44 0.56 -10.40 -13.99
CA ASN A 44 1.97 -10.35 -13.57
C ASN A 44 2.13 -9.63 -12.21
N LEU A 45 1.44 -8.51 -12.01
CA LEU A 45 1.48 -7.77 -10.73
C LEU A 45 0.88 -8.55 -9.56
N LYS A 46 -0.16 -9.36 -9.82
CA LYS A 46 -0.74 -10.26 -8.83
C LYS A 46 0.22 -11.40 -8.48
N SER A 47 0.87 -12.01 -9.49
CA SER A 47 1.88 -13.05 -9.29
C SER A 47 3.11 -12.54 -8.53
N LEU A 48 3.50 -11.28 -8.73
CA LEU A 48 4.58 -10.62 -7.96
C LEU A 48 4.17 -10.22 -6.53
N GLY A 49 2.90 -10.38 -6.15
CA GLY A 49 2.40 -9.98 -4.84
C GLY A 49 2.33 -8.46 -4.62
N ILE A 50 2.49 -7.66 -5.68
CA ILE A 50 2.46 -6.18 -5.59
C ILE A 50 1.01 -5.70 -5.44
N VAL A 51 0.12 -6.25 -6.27
CA VAL A 51 -1.31 -5.93 -6.24
C VAL A 51 -2.06 -7.16 -5.75
N THR A 52 -2.49 -7.12 -4.50
CA THR A 52 -3.19 -8.23 -3.86
C THR A 52 -4.58 -7.79 -3.42
N GLU A 53 -5.50 -8.74 -3.44
CA GLU A 53 -6.81 -8.57 -2.83
C GLU A 53 -6.66 -8.86 -1.34
N GLN A 54 -7.18 -7.97 -0.51
CA GLN A 54 -7.14 -8.18 0.93
C GLN A 54 -8.01 -9.39 1.27
N GLU A 55 -7.43 -10.40 1.93
CA GLU A 55 -8.21 -11.51 2.46
C GLU A 55 -9.15 -10.99 3.56
N THR A 56 -10.42 -10.80 3.19
CA THR A 56 -11.49 -10.64 4.16
C THR A 56 -11.60 -11.96 4.89
N GLY A 57 -11.05 -12.00 6.12
CA GLY A 57 -10.78 -13.20 6.90
C GLY A 57 -11.77 -14.34 6.66
N SER A 58 -11.38 -15.28 5.81
CA SER A 58 -11.97 -16.61 5.72
C SER A 58 -11.27 -17.49 6.74
N GLN A 59 -11.43 -17.15 8.03
CA GLN A 59 -11.13 -18.10 9.10
C GLN A 59 -12.46 -18.68 9.56
N ALA A 60 -12.52 -20.01 9.56
CA ALA A 60 -13.63 -20.84 10.00
C ALA A 60 -13.99 -20.54 11.48
N GLY A 61 -14.73 -19.46 11.71
CA GLY A 61 -15.24 -19.05 13.00
C GLY A 61 -16.75 -18.88 12.95
N THR A 62 -17.41 -19.30 14.02
CA THR A 62 -18.85 -19.20 14.26
C THR A 62 -19.39 -17.77 14.01
N PRO A 63 -20.70 -17.61 13.73
CA PRO A 63 -21.29 -16.31 13.32
C PRO A 63 -21.07 -15.13 14.29
N LEU A 64 -20.72 -15.36 15.56
CA LEU A 64 -20.31 -14.31 16.50
C LEU A 64 -18.95 -13.66 16.14
N ASN A 65 -18.03 -14.38 15.48
CA ASN A 65 -16.71 -13.84 15.10
C ASN A 65 -16.75 -12.96 13.86
N LYS A 66 -17.85 -12.92 13.07
CA LYS A 66 -17.95 -12.09 11.86
C LYS A 66 -18.07 -10.59 12.17
N VAL A 67 -18.77 -10.24 13.25
CA VAL A 67 -18.87 -8.84 13.72
C VAL A 67 -17.58 -8.37 14.38
N ALA A 68 -16.92 -9.24 15.15
CA ALA A 68 -15.61 -8.94 15.74
C ALA A 68 -14.50 -8.83 14.68
N SER A 69 -14.50 -9.69 13.66
CA SER A 69 -13.53 -9.65 12.56
C SER A 69 -13.74 -8.47 11.61
N GLY A 70 -14.98 -8.01 11.41
CA GLY A 70 -15.26 -6.74 10.71
C GLY A 70 -14.69 -5.53 11.45
N MET A 71 -14.84 -5.49 12.78
CA MET A 71 -14.25 -4.44 13.63
C MET A 71 -12.71 -4.54 13.71
N ALA A 72 -12.16 -5.75 13.73
CA ALA A 72 -10.72 -6.00 13.72
C ALA A 72 -10.07 -5.70 12.36
N ALA A 73 -10.79 -5.89 11.25
CA ALA A 73 -10.33 -5.48 9.93
C ALA A 73 -10.30 -3.94 9.81
N MET A 74 -11.24 -3.24 10.44
CA MET A 74 -11.29 -1.76 10.51
C MET A 74 -10.13 -1.16 11.31
N THR A 75 -9.58 -1.91 12.27
CA THR A 75 -8.49 -1.47 13.16
C THR A 75 -7.13 -2.09 12.84
N ARG A 76 -7.05 -2.94 11.81
CA ARG A 76 -5.78 -3.55 11.39
C ARG A 76 -4.86 -2.48 10.81
N ARG A 77 -3.89 -2.08 11.63
CA ARG A 77 -2.77 -1.26 11.19
C ARG A 77 -1.99 -2.03 10.13
N SER A 78 -1.73 -1.41 8.98
CA SER A 78 -0.97 -2.08 7.93
C SER A 78 0.48 -2.32 8.37
N THR A 79 1.14 -3.25 7.69
CA THR A 79 2.56 -3.56 7.93
C THR A 79 3.39 -2.30 7.67
N PHE A 80 3.07 -1.59 6.60
CA PHE A 80 3.68 -0.30 6.27
C PHE A 80 3.51 0.73 7.40
N GLN A 81 2.30 0.94 7.92
CA GLN A 81 2.10 1.89 9.03
C GLN A 81 2.89 1.50 10.29
N SER A 82 3.00 0.20 10.56
CA SER A 82 3.81 -0.31 11.67
C SER A 82 5.31 -0.02 11.46
N LEU A 83 5.81 -0.21 10.24
CA LEU A 83 7.19 0.12 9.86
C LEU A 83 7.44 1.63 9.91
N CYS A 84 6.52 2.46 9.41
CA CYS A 84 6.63 3.92 9.48
C CYS A 84 6.82 4.41 10.91
N LYS A 85 6.11 3.81 11.88
CA LYS A 85 6.26 4.15 13.29
C LYS A 85 7.56 3.62 13.89
N LYS A 86 7.90 2.35 13.63
CA LYS A 86 9.07 1.69 14.24
C LYS A 86 10.40 2.24 13.72
N LEU A 87 10.45 2.57 12.44
CA LEU A 87 11.67 3.03 11.76
C LEU A 87 11.64 4.53 11.47
N SER A 88 10.63 5.27 11.95
CA SER A 88 10.47 6.70 11.72
C SER A 88 10.61 7.06 10.23
N LEU A 89 9.88 6.34 9.36
CA LEU A 89 9.96 6.53 7.90
C LEU A 89 9.20 7.76 7.41
N ILE A 90 8.38 8.36 8.26
CA ILE A 90 7.66 9.60 7.98
C ILE A 90 8.22 10.65 8.94
N PRO A 91 9.03 11.60 8.45
CA PRO A 91 9.52 12.72 9.25
C PRO A 91 8.37 13.52 9.85
N LYS A 92 8.61 14.10 11.03
CA LYS A 92 7.61 14.91 11.76
C LYS A 92 7.74 16.41 11.47
N SER A 93 8.85 16.83 10.88
CA SER A 93 9.14 18.22 10.53
C SER A 93 8.79 18.43 9.07
N ASP A 94 8.03 19.46 8.77
CA ASP A 94 7.71 19.88 7.40
C ASP A 94 8.87 20.67 6.77
N ASP A 95 9.77 21.22 7.59
CA ASP A 95 10.94 21.98 7.14
C ASP A 95 12.15 21.06 7.01
N ILE A 96 12.56 20.81 5.77
CA ILE A 96 13.81 20.13 5.42
C ILE A 96 14.71 21.05 4.60
N ASP A 97 15.95 21.23 5.07
CA ASP A 97 16.98 21.92 4.32
C ASP A 97 17.53 20.99 3.23
N LEU A 98 17.19 21.29 1.97
CA LEU A 98 17.69 20.54 0.82
C LEU A 98 19.13 20.91 0.43
N LYS A 99 19.68 22.01 0.94
CA LYS A 99 21.07 22.41 0.69
C LYS A 99 22.03 21.68 1.63
N THR A 100 21.63 21.52 2.90
CA THR A 100 22.42 20.84 3.92
C THR A 100 21.56 19.81 4.65
N PRO A 101 21.20 18.68 4.00
CA PRO A 101 20.26 17.73 4.57
C PRO A 101 20.86 16.95 5.74
N THR A 102 20.06 16.77 6.80
CA THR A 102 20.44 16.03 8.02
C THR A 102 19.77 14.66 8.16
N ASP A 103 18.77 14.35 7.33
CA ASP A 103 18.05 13.07 7.30
C ASP A 103 17.79 12.64 5.86
N MET A 104 17.90 11.34 5.58
CA MET A 104 17.77 10.76 4.23
C MET A 104 16.42 10.99 3.55
N SER A 105 15.38 11.44 4.26
CA SER A 105 14.10 11.84 3.67
C SER A 105 14.18 13.03 2.71
N TYR A 106 15.31 13.74 2.66
CA TYR A 106 15.55 14.81 1.67
C TYR A 106 15.31 14.35 0.23
N VAL A 107 15.54 13.06 -0.08
CA VAL A 107 15.32 12.49 -1.42
C VAL A 107 13.83 12.45 -1.82
N PHE A 108 12.93 12.51 -0.84
CA PHE A 108 11.49 12.67 -1.04
C PHE A 108 10.97 13.97 -0.42
N SER A 109 11.80 15.01 -0.40
CA SER A 109 11.45 16.35 0.10
C SER A 109 10.87 16.34 1.52
N GLY A 110 11.33 15.43 2.37
CA GLY A 110 10.85 15.30 3.74
C GLY A 110 9.56 14.52 3.93
N ALA A 111 8.92 14.07 2.86
CA ALA A 111 7.66 13.31 2.98
C ALA A 111 7.89 11.86 3.41
N TYR A 112 9.06 11.28 3.12
CA TYR A 112 9.35 9.86 3.36
C TYR A 112 10.85 9.57 3.39
N THR A 113 11.30 8.75 4.33
CA THR A 113 12.64 8.17 4.32
C THR A 113 12.58 6.79 3.64
N PRO A 114 13.36 6.54 2.57
CA PRO A 114 13.34 5.25 1.89
C PRO A 114 13.63 4.09 2.84
N LEU A 115 12.74 3.10 2.90
CA LEU A 115 12.87 1.95 3.81
C LEU A 115 14.23 1.24 3.66
N SER A 116 14.68 1.02 2.43
CA SER A 116 15.97 0.38 2.16
C SER A 116 17.14 1.15 2.77
N CYS A 117 17.10 2.48 2.75
CA CYS A 117 18.14 3.32 3.33
C CYS A 117 18.10 3.26 4.87
N ARG A 118 16.90 3.33 5.45
CA ARG A 118 16.71 3.26 6.92
C ARG A 118 17.05 1.89 7.52
N LEU A 119 17.04 0.83 6.72
CA LEU A 119 17.45 -0.51 7.16
C LEU A 119 18.97 -0.70 7.26
N VAL A 120 19.74 0.14 6.55
CA VAL A 120 21.21 0.04 6.49
C VAL A 120 21.90 1.04 7.42
N GLU A 121 21.21 2.14 7.74
CA GLU A 121 21.61 3.12 8.77
C GLU A 121 21.74 2.49 10.16
#